data_AF-A0ABD0J055-F1
#
_entry.id   AF-A0ABD0J055-F1
#
_cell.length_a   1.000
_cell.length_b   1.000
_cell.length_c   1.000
_cell.angle_alpha   90.00
_cell.angle_beta   90.00
_cell.angle_gamma   90.00
#
_symmetry.space_group_name_H-M   'P 1'
#
loop_
_entity.id
_entity.type
_entity.pdbx_description
1 polymer ?
#
loop_
_entity_poly.entity_id
_entity_poly.type
_entity_poly.pdbx_seq_one_letter_code
_entity_poly.pdbx_strand_id
1 'polypeptide(L)'
;MKLFVAALFLLTSTCVQALVDVACRTDSECDPGECCQILSLFPIMSRRQIIGLTKPRLDLTRLQLVSPSPGTCQPYRTEYEPCSAFDKPNGYCGCGRGLKCHSYEVQVVDAVQAVQLPVRRSMLAPRPGTTWRTECWSLDRLSQP
;
A
#
# COMPACT_ATOMS: atom_id res chain seq x y z
N MET A 1 -12.08 -37.67 30.38
CA MET A 1 -11.92 -36.19 30.28
C MET A 1 -10.88 -35.72 29.24
N LYS A 2 -10.23 -36.61 28.47
CA LYS A 2 -9.24 -36.24 27.44
C LYS A 2 -9.84 -36.09 26.02
N LEU A 3 -11.00 -36.68 25.77
CA LEU A 3 -11.70 -36.65 24.47
C LEU A 3 -12.47 -35.34 24.21
N PHE A 4 -12.92 -34.64 25.25
CA PHE A 4 -13.66 -33.37 25.08
C PHE A 4 -12.77 -32.18 24.70
N VAL A 5 -11.47 -32.24 24.99
CA VAL A 5 -10.53 -31.13 24.69
C VAL A 5 -10.17 -31.09 23.21
N ALA A 6 -10.11 -32.25 22.54
CA ALA A 6 -9.79 -32.31 21.10
C ALA A 6 -10.93 -31.78 20.22
N ALA A 7 -12.19 -31.97 20.64
CA ALA A 7 -13.35 -31.49 19.88
C ALA A 7 -13.48 -29.95 19.90
N LEU A 8 -12.98 -29.29 20.94
CA LEU A 8 -13.02 -27.83 21.05
C LEU A 8 -11.98 -27.12 20.16
N PHE A 9 -10.88 -27.79 19.82
CA PHE A 9 -9.83 -27.24 18.95
C PHE A 9 -10.17 -27.33 17.45
N LEU A 10 -11.10 -28.21 17.06
CA LEU A 10 -11.49 -28.41 15.66
C LEU A 10 -12.57 -27.43 15.17
N LEU A 11 -13.26 -26.74 16.10
CA LEU A 11 -14.32 -25.78 15.78
C LEU A 11 -13.82 -24.34 15.51
N THR A 12 -12.56 -24.03 15.79
CA THR A 12 -12.00 -22.66 15.65
C THR A 12 -11.28 -22.41 14.34
N SER A 13 -11.24 -23.38 13.42
CA SER A 13 -10.55 -23.23 12.12
C SER A 13 -11.53 -22.92 10.98
N THR A 14 -12.40 -21.93 11.16
CA THR A 14 -13.09 -21.31 10.03
C THR A 14 -12.10 -20.42 9.30
N CYS A 15 -11.61 -20.88 8.15
CA CYS A 15 -10.82 -20.07 7.22
C CYS A 15 -11.64 -18.82 6.84
N VAL A 16 -11.20 -17.65 7.32
CA VAL A 16 -11.65 -16.35 6.80
C VAL A 16 -11.15 -16.27 5.37
N GLN A 17 -12.04 -16.54 4.40
CA GLN A 17 -11.75 -16.31 2.99
C GLN A 17 -11.99 -14.82 2.74
N ALA A 18 -10.90 -14.08 2.59
CA ALA A 18 -10.90 -12.66 2.28
C ALA A 18 -11.62 -12.40 0.93
N LEU A 19 -12.72 -11.64 0.94
CA LEU A 19 -13.48 -11.31 -0.25
C LEU A 19 -12.95 -10.02 -0.89
N VAL A 20 -11.91 -10.14 -1.69
CA VAL A 20 -11.34 -9.02 -2.45
C VAL A 20 -12.40 -8.44 -3.41
N ASP A 21 -12.38 -7.12 -3.63
CA ASP A 21 -13.26 -6.35 -4.53
C ASP A 21 -14.70 -6.07 -4.04
N VAL A 22 -14.99 -6.26 -2.75
CA VAL A 22 -16.26 -5.79 -2.16
C VAL A 22 -16.28 -4.26 -2.06
N ALA A 23 -17.40 -3.65 -2.44
CA ALA A 23 -17.60 -2.21 -2.30
C ALA A 23 -17.61 -1.79 -0.83
N CYS A 24 -16.81 -0.80 -0.47
CA CYS A 24 -16.64 -0.34 0.91
C CYS A 24 -16.65 1.20 1.00
N ARG A 25 -16.96 1.73 2.19
CA ARG A 25 -16.77 3.15 2.53
C ARG A 25 -15.77 3.35 3.66
N THR A 26 -15.53 2.33 4.46
CA THR A 26 -14.65 2.37 5.62
C THR A 26 -13.86 1.07 5.74
N ASP A 27 -12.67 1.13 6.36
CA ASP A 27 -11.82 -0.06 6.58
C ASP A 27 -12.50 -1.13 7.45
N SER A 28 -13.53 -0.77 8.24
CA SER A 28 -14.32 -1.71 9.06
C SER A 28 -15.28 -2.58 8.27
N GLU A 29 -15.55 -2.24 7.01
CA GLU A 29 -16.41 -3.03 6.11
C GLU A 29 -15.63 -4.15 5.40
N CYS A 30 -14.30 -4.16 5.52
CA CYS A 30 -13.42 -5.16 4.91
C CYS A 30 -12.94 -6.20 5.94
N ASP A 31 -12.44 -7.33 5.43
CA ASP A 31 -11.97 -8.42 6.29
C ASP A 31 -10.68 -8.06 7.05
N PRO A 32 -10.35 -8.78 8.13
CA PRO A 32 -9.06 -8.63 8.80
C PRO A 32 -7.91 -8.89 7.82
N GLY A 33 -7.07 -7.87 7.62
CA GLY A 33 -5.98 -7.93 6.64
C GLY A 33 -6.26 -7.17 5.35
N GLU A 34 -7.42 -6.54 5.23
CA GLU A 34 -7.80 -5.69 4.11
C GLU A 34 -8.03 -4.25 4.53
N CYS A 35 -7.97 -3.36 3.54
CA CYS A 35 -8.28 -1.95 3.68
C CYS A 35 -9.30 -1.52 2.63
N CYS A 36 -10.03 -0.45 2.91
CA CYS A 36 -10.93 0.14 1.94
C CYS A 36 -10.14 1.10 1.04
N GLN A 37 -9.86 0.66 -0.19
CA GLN A 37 -9.15 1.45 -1.19
C GLN A 37 -10.12 2.42 -1.89
N ILE A 38 -10.11 3.67 -1.45
CA ILE A 38 -10.90 4.77 -2.05
C ILE A 38 -9.93 5.69 -2.79
N LEU A 39 -9.82 5.50 -4.11
CA LEU A 39 -8.89 6.26 -4.93
C LEU A 39 -9.19 7.77 -4.88
N SER A 40 -8.17 8.56 -4.55
CA SER A 40 -8.29 10.02 -4.53
C SER A 40 -8.56 10.55 -5.94
N LEU A 41 -9.57 11.41 -6.09
CA LEU A 41 -9.91 12.05 -7.36
C LEU A 41 -8.73 12.84 -7.95
N PHE A 42 -7.93 13.44 -7.08
CA PHE A 42 -6.69 14.14 -7.41
C PHE A 42 -5.53 13.46 -6.67
N PRO A 43 -4.94 12.40 -7.23
CA PRO A 43 -3.81 11.76 -6.58
C PRO A 43 -2.63 12.74 -6.52
N ILE A 44 -1.91 12.73 -5.41
CA ILE A 44 -0.64 13.45 -5.24
C ILE A 44 0.37 12.82 -6.20
N MET A 45 0.63 13.54 -7.28
CA MET A 45 1.57 13.17 -8.34
C MET A 45 2.66 14.24 -8.48
N SER A 46 3.82 13.85 -9.03
CA SER A 46 4.90 14.79 -9.34
C SER A 46 4.45 15.82 -10.39
N ARG A 47 4.72 17.11 -10.16
CA ARG A 47 4.39 18.21 -11.10
C ARG A 47 5.00 18.06 -12.51
N ARG A 48 5.97 17.16 -12.71
CA ARG A 48 6.64 16.97 -14.01
C ARG A 48 5.80 16.21 -15.05
N GLN A 49 4.73 15.52 -14.65
CA GLN A 49 3.77 14.91 -15.60
C GLN A 49 2.77 15.93 -16.19
N ILE A 50 2.74 17.15 -15.67
CA ILE A 50 1.80 18.20 -16.12
C ILE A 50 2.23 18.79 -17.49
N ILE A 51 3.45 18.52 -17.96
CA ILE A 51 3.96 19.07 -19.23
C ILE A 51 3.27 18.43 -20.47
N GLY A 52 2.57 17.30 -20.31
CA GLY A 52 1.82 16.63 -21.39
C GLY A 52 0.29 16.77 -21.35
N LEU A 53 -0.27 17.32 -20.27
CA LEU A 53 -1.71 17.52 -20.12
C LEU A 53 -2.04 18.99 -20.36
N THR A 54 -2.24 19.33 -21.62
CA THR A 54 -2.92 20.55 -22.06
C THR A 54 -4.16 20.79 -21.19
N LYS A 55 -4.08 21.82 -20.34
CA LYS A 55 -5.15 22.48 -19.57
C LYS A 55 -6.48 21.70 -19.46
N PRO A 56 -6.79 21.08 -18.31
CA PRO A 56 -8.18 21.03 -17.92
C PRO A 56 -8.54 22.45 -17.46
N ARG A 57 -9.42 23.14 -18.20
CA ARG A 57 -10.21 24.23 -17.62
C ARG A 57 -10.95 23.61 -16.44
N LEU A 58 -10.46 23.84 -15.22
CA LEU A 58 -11.17 23.48 -14.00
C LEU A 58 -12.38 24.41 -13.92
N ASP A 59 -13.51 23.93 -14.43
CA ASP A 59 -14.80 24.57 -14.26
C ASP A 59 -15.22 24.36 -12.78
N LEU A 60 -14.77 25.28 -11.93
CA LEU A 60 -15.05 25.31 -10.48
C LEU A 60 -16.54 25.35 -10.16
N THR A 61 -17.40 25.60 -11.15
CA THR A 61 -18.86 25.62 -11.01
C THR A 61 -19.51 24.23 -11.03
N ARG A 62 -18.73 23.16 -11.30
CA ARG A 62 -19.19 21.76 -11.24
C ARG A 62 -18.53 20.96 -10.11
N LEU A 63 -18.10 21.62 -9.04
CA LEU A 63 -17.88 21.01 -7.71
C LEU A 63 -19.22 20.57 -7.07
N GLN A 64 -20.12 19.99 -7.88
CA GLN A 64 -21.21 19.19 -7.36
C GLN A 64 -20.57 18.07 -6.58
N LEU A 65 -20.71 18.11 -5.25
CA LEU A 65 -20.71 16.97 -4.32
C LEU A 65 -20.49 15.65 -5.06
N VAL A 66 -19.23 15.36 -5.41
CA VAL A 66 -18.89 14.06 -5.96
C VAL A 66 -18.95 13.18 -4.74
N SER A 67 -20.12 12.55 -4.53
CA SER A 67 -20.27 11.47 -3.57
C SER A 67 -19.04 10.59 -3.72
N PRO A 68 -18.24 10.36 -2.65
CA PRO A 68 -17.03 9.58 -2.77
C PRO A 68 -17.42 8.26 -3.43
N SER A 69 -16.80 7.96 -4.58
CA SER A 69 -17.00 6.68 -5.24
C SER A 69 -16.78 5.59 -4.18
N PRO A 70 -17.65 4.58 -4.10
CA PRO A 70 -17.41 3.48 -3.18
C PRO A 70 -16.02 2.92 -3.47
N GLY A 71 -15.23 2.73 -2.41
CA GLY A 71 -13.94 2.07 -2.51
C GLY A 71 -14.13 0.58 -2.73
N THR A 72 -13.00 -0.12 -2.86
CA THR A 72 -12.99 -1.59 -2.88
C THR A 72 -12.10 -2.13 -1.78
N CYS A 73 -12.51 -3.23 -1.16
CA CYS A 73 -11.67 -3.96 -0.22
C CYS A 73 -10.48 -4.56 -0.98
N GLN A 74 -9.28 -4.18 -0.55
CA GLN A 74 -8.02 -4.64 -1.11
C GLN A 74 -7.11 -5.11 0.03
N PRO A 75 -6.25 -6.12 -0.21
CA PRO A 75 -5.33 -6.60 0.80
C PRO A 75 -4.33 -5.51 1.22
N TYR A 76 -4.00 -5.45 2.50
CA TYR A 76 -2.82 -4.70 2.95
C TYR A 76 -1.54 -5.34 2.41
N ARG A 77 -0.50 -4.52 2.26
CA ARG A 77 0.83 -5.03 1.91
C ARG A 77 1.45 -5.80 3.07
N THR A 78 2.00 -6.97 2.77
CA THR A 78 2.69 -7.84 3.74
C THR A 78 4.15 -7.43 3.96
N GLU A 79 4.85 -8.08 4.89
CA GLU A 79 6.26 -7.77 5.16
C GLU A 79 7.13 -8.02 3.90
N TYR A 80 8.10 -7.14 3.66
CA TYR A 80 8.98 -7.09 2.47
C TYR A 80 8.31 -6.70 1.16
N GLU A 81 6.99 -6.50 1.12
CA GLU A 81 6.37 -6.00 -0.10
C GLU A 81 6.77 -4.54 -0.35
N PRO A 82 6.98 -4.17 -1.63
CA PRO A 82 7.32 -2.81 -1.99
C PRO A 82 6.19 -1.87 -1.62
N CYS A 83 6.49 -0.68 -1.09
CA CYS A 83 5.47 0.27 -0.65
C CYS A 83 5.82 1.72 -1.06
N SER A 84 4.85 2.62 -0.91
CA SER A 84 5.03 4.06 -1.10
C SER A 84 4.54 4.85 0.10
N ALA A 85 5.28 5.90 0.47
CA ALA A 85 4.78 6.90 1.42
C ALA A 85 3.51 7.63 0.90
N PHE A 86 3.29 7.61 -0.42
CA PHE A 86 2.13 8.25 -1.06
C PHE A 86 0.94 7.31 -1.27
N ASP A 87 1.03 6.03 -0.92
CA ASP A 87 -0.06 5.08 -1.18
C ASP A 87 -1.32 5.49 -0.39
N LYS A 88 -1.20 5.67 0.94
CA LYS A 88 -2.33 6.06 1.81
C LYS A 88 -2.98 7.40 1.42
N PRO A 89 -2.25 8.52 1.18
CA PRO A 89 -2.89 9.78 0.78
C PRO A 89 -3.48 9.74 -0.64
N ASN A 90 -3.04 8.83 -1.49
CA ASN A 90 -3.63 8.59 -2.81
C ASN A 90 -4.81 7.61 -2.76
N GLY A 91 -5.16 7.10 -1.57
CA GLY A 91 -6.29 6.20 -1.38
C GLY A 91 -5.97 4.72 -1.51
N TYR A 92 -4.72 4.35 -1.76
CA TYR A 92 -4.27 2.95 -1.86
C TYR A 92 -4.04 2.32 -0.48
N CYS A 93 -4.16 0.99 -0.41
CA CYS A 93 -3.74 0.24 0.76
C CYS A 93 -2.22 0.31 0.95
N GLY A 94 -1.81 0.66 2.18
CA GLY A 94 -0.42 0.70 2.60
C GLY A 94 0.02 -0.63 3.23
N CYS A 95 1.05 -0.56 4.07
CA CYS A 95 1.50 -1.69 4.87
C CYS A 95 0.43 -2.12 5.89
N GLY A 96 0.38 -3.42 6.18
CA GLY A 96 -0.50 -4.00 7.18
C GLY A 96 -0.23 -3.52 8.61
N ARG A 97 -1.09 -3.96 9.54
CA ARG A 97 -0.98 -3.60 10.96
C ARG A 97 0.38 -4.05 11.53
N GLY A 98 1.05 -3.15 12.26
CA GLY A 98 2.37 -3.42 12.84
C GLY A 98 3.53 -3.29 11.85
N LEU A 99 3.26 -2.98 10.58
CA LEU A 99 4.27 -2.73 9.57
C LEU A 99 4.37 -1.23 9.27
N LYS A 100 5.58 -0.78 8.91
CA LYS A 100 5.84 0.58 8.41
C LYS A 100 6.56 0.53 7.08
N CYS A 101 6.20 1.45 6.19
CA CYS A 101 6.90 1.62 4.93
C CYS A 101 8.26 2.25 5.20
N HIS A 102 9.33 1.47 5.02
CA HIS A 102 10.70 1.86 5.33
C HIS A 102 11.54 1.95 4.06
N SER A 103 12.31 3.02 3.92
CA SER A 103 13.22 3.25 2.79
C SER A 103 14.67 3.17 3.25
N TYR A 104 15.47 2.34 2.59
CA TYR A 104 16.88 2.11 2.91
C TYR A 104 17.73 1.97 1.65
N GLU A 105 19.03 2.22 1.80
CA GLU A 105 20.01 2.17 0.72
C GLU A 105 20.58 0.74 0.60
N VAL A 106 20.62 0.19 -0.62
CA VAL A 106 21.21 -1.12 -0.92
C VAL A 106 22.27 -0.99 -2.02
N GLN A 107 23.32 -1.80 -1.94
CA GLN A 107 24.35 -1.88 -2.98
C GLN A 107 23.78 -2.54 -4.24
N VAL A 108 24.04 -1.95 -5.40
CA VAL A 108 23.69 -2.52 -6.71
C VAL A 108 24.78 -3.52 -7.08
N VAL A 109 24.66 -4.74 -6.57
CA VAL A 109 25.65 -5.80 -6.79
C VAL A 109 25.61 -6.38 -8.21
N ASP A 110 24.48 -6.22 -8.92
CA ASP A 110 24.31 -6.68 -10.31
C ASP A 110 23.59 -5.65 -11.18
N ALA A 111 24.18 -5.35 -12.35
CA ALA A 111 23.62 -4.42 -13.35
C ALA A 111 22.23 -4.84 -13.89
N VAL A 112 21.80 -6.09 -13.64
CA VAL A 112 20.50 -6.63 -14.06
C VAL A 112 19.36 -6.17 -13.14
N GLN A 113 19.61 -5.97 -11.83
CA GLN A 113 18.60 -5.45 -10.89
C GLN A 113 18.38 -3.94 -11.04
N ALA A 114 19.36 -3.21 -11.58
CA ALA A 114 19.21 -1.79 -11.91
C ALA A 114 18.18 -1.53 -13.04
N VAL A 115 17.91 -2.54 -13.88
CA VAL A 115 17.02 -2.42 -15.05
C VAL A 115 15.57 -2.81 -14.72
N GLN A 116 15.35 -3.61 -13.67
CA GLN A 116 14.02 -4.18 -13.34
C GLN A 116 13.34 -3.58 -12.12
N LEU A 117 14.06 -2.83 -11.28
CA LEU A 117 13.39 -2.06 -10.23
C LEU A 117 12.66 -0.90 -10.90
N PRO A 118 11.32 -0.78 -10.77
CA PRO A 118 10.65 0.45 -11.15
C PRO A 118 11.34 1.54 -10.34
N VAL A 119 12.09 2.41 -11.01
CA VAL A 119 12.84 3.51 -10.40
C VAL A 119 11.80 4.46 -9.80
N ARG A 120 11.29 4.12 -8.61
CA ARG A 120 10.54 5.02 -7.76
C ARG A 120 11.56 6.04 -7.33
N ARG A 121 11.54 7.18 -8.02
CA ARG A 121 12.54 8.23 -7.87
C ARG A 121 12.53 8.69 -6.42
N SER A 122 13.54 8.25 -5.68
CA SER A 122 13.85 8.77 -4.35
C SER A 122 14.03 10.29 -4.45
N MET A 123 13.54 11.03 -3.45
CA MET A 123 13.85 12.46 -3.32
C MET A 123 15.30 12.69 -2.87
N LEU A 124 16.03 11.61 -2.57
CA LEU A 124 17.43 11.62 -2.17
C LEU A 124 18.33 11.54 -3.40
N ALA A 125 19.44 12.27 -3.37
CA ALA A 125 20.41 12.28 -4.46
C ALA A 125 20.94 10.86 -4.72
N PRO A 126 20.99 10.39 -5.97
CA PRO A 126 21.55 9.08 -6.29
C PRO A 126 23.03 9.05 -5.90
N ARG A 127 23.47 7.99 -5.23
CA ARG A 127 24.89 7.72 -4.99
C ARG A 127 25.37 6.64 -5.97
N PRO A 128 26.61 6.74 -6.48
CA PRO A 128 27.15 5.71 -7.35
C PRO A 128 27.21 4.36 -6.62
N GLY A 129 26.72 3.30 -7.27
CA GLY A 129 26.77 1.94 -6.74
C GLY A 129 25.64 1.57 -5.78
N THR A 130 24.72 2.47 -5.46
CA THR A 130 23.61 2.18 -4.54
C THR A 130 22.25 2.54 -5.14
N THR A 131 21.19 1.91 -4.62
CA THR A 131 19.79 2.22 -4.95
C THR A 131 18.94 2.25 -3.69
N TRP A 132 17.83 2.97 -3.73
CA TRP A 132 16.86 3.02 -2.64
C TRP A 132 15.82 1.92 -2.80
N ARG A 133 15.65 1.11 -1.76
CA ARG A 133 14.59 0.11 -1.66
C ARG A 133 13.58 0.57 -0.63
N THR A 134 12.30 0.40 -0.91
CA THR A 134 11.22 0.85 -0.01
C THR A 134 10.20 -0.26 0.17
N GLU A 135 10.09 -0.78 1.38
CA GLU A 135 9.31 -1.99 1.70
C GLU A 135 8.64 -1.91 3.05
N CYS A 136 7.63 -2.74 3.26
CA CYS A 136 6.94 -2.86 4.54
C CYS A 136 7.77 -3.68 5.53
N TRP A 137 8.19 -3.07 6.62
CA TRP A 137 8.99 -3.70 7.67
C TRP A 137 8.23 -3.70 9.00
N SER A 138 8.39 -4.76 9.79
CA SER A 138 7.90 -4.80 11.17
C SER A 138 8.58 -3.76 12.05
N LEU A 139 7.85 -3.26 13.05
CA LEU A 139 8.41 -2.34 14.05
C LEU A 139 9.61 -2.95 14.78
N ASP A 140 9.56 -4.25 15.06
CA ASP A 140 10.64 -4.98 15.74
C ASP A 140 11.93 -4.95 14.91
N ARG A 141 11.84 -5.16 13.59
CA ARG A 141 12.99 -5.05 12.68
C ARG A 141 13.56 -3.64 12.66
N LEU A 142 12.71 -2.61 12.64
CA LEU A 142 13.16 -1.22 12.64
C LEU A 142 13.87 -0.81 13.94
N SER A 143 13.73 -1.60 15.00
CA SER A 143 14.41 -1.38 16.28
C SER A 143 15.78 -2.06 16.38
N GLN A 144 16.17 -2.89 15.40
CA GLN A 144 17.48 -3.52 15.37
C GLN A 144 18.53 -2.53 14.82
N PRO A 145 19.65 -2.33 15.55
CA PRO A 145 20.70 -1.37 15.19
C PRO A 145 21.51 -1.79 13.96
#